data_AF-A0A812FRD0-F1
#
_entry.id   AF-A0A812FRD0-F1
#
_cell.length_a   1.000
_cell.length_b   1.000
_cell.length_c   1.000
_cell.angle_alpha   90.00
_cell.angle_beta   90.00
_cell.angle_gamma   90.00
#
_symmetry.space_group_name_H-M   'P 1'
#
loop_
_entity.id
_entity.type
_entity.pdbx_description
1 polymer ?
#
loop_
_entity_poly.entity_id
_entity_poly.type
_entity_poly.pdbx_seq_one_letter_code
_entity_poly.pdbx_strand_id
1 'polypeptide(L)'
;MSRLLKYEKTNNSSNQEPDWLTTATALQKRLYLEARKQFEVKKALIEAGQASGGKCRKIVASEVASAAKCDKSNISKRKNPDLHKWIEDHTEQLIALAQAKRQSIVSRRKTAEEVRKENNMIKNQIKAEKNHDYVAIAEALLGNTLIESHKNLSDELTELRRENQTLQNQIAELRETNRQLIKSINISGSEDGI
;
A
#
# COMPACT_ATOMS: atom_id res chain seq x y z
N MET A 1 9.59 -51.68 -9.50
CA MET A 1 10.78 -51.42 -8.65
C MET A 1 11.28 -50.01 -8.91
N SER A 2 10.89 -49.05 -8.08
CA SER A 2 11.26 -47.64 -8.25
C SER A 2 12.56 -47.35 -7.48
N ARG A 3 13.67 -47.12 -8.19
CA ARG A 3 14.91 -46.64 -7.60
C ARG A 3 14.77 -45.15 -7.29
N LEU A 4 14.31 -44.84 -6.08
CA LEU A 4 14.46 -43.50 -5.51
C LEU A 4 15.95 -43.29 -5.23
N LEU A 5 16.60 -42.47 -6.06
CA LEU A 5 17.92 -41.90 -5.78
C LEU A 5 17.81 -41.15 -4.45
N LYS A 6 18.41 -41.72 -3.40
CA LYS A 6 18.61 -41.06 -2.12
C LYS A 6 19.48 -39.83 -2.40
N TYR A 7 18.86 -38.66 -2.43
CA TYR A 7 19.57 -37.40 -2.42
C TYR A 7 20.19 -37.28 -1.03
N GLU A 8 21.48 -37.62 -0.90
CA GLU A 8 22.22 -37.31 0.31
C GLU A 8 22.27 -35.79 0.44
N LYS A 9 21.46 -35.29 1.36
CA LYS A 9 21.55 -33.90 1.82
C LYS A 9 22.90 -33.80 2.52
N THR A 10 23.91 -33.28 1.81
CA THR A 10 25.16 -32.86 2.44
C THR A 10 24.80 -31.76 3.43
N ASN A 11 24.72 -32.15 4.70
CA ASN A 11 24.64 -31.22 5.81
C ASN A 11 25.95 -30.43 5.81
N ASN A 12 25.97 -29.30 5.11
CA ASN A 12 27.02 -28.30 5.26
C ASN A 12 26.89 -27.70 6.66
N SER A 13 27.52 -28.36 7.64
CA SER A 13 27.84 -27.82 8.95
C SER A 13 28.85 -26.68 8.77
N SER A 14 28.34 -25.51 8.41
CA SER A 14 29.10 -24.31 8.03
C SER A 14 29.77 -23.57 9.20
N ASN A 15 30.25 -24.28 10.22
CA ASN A 15 30.95 -23.69 11.37
C ASN A 15 32.21 -24.45 11.80
N GLN A 16 32.60 -25.53 11.10
CA GLN A 16 33.85 -26.19 11.40
C GLN A 16 35.02 -25.41 10.77
N GLU A 17 35.96 -25.02 11.63
CA GLU A 17 37.24 -24.50 11.17
C GLU A 17 37.95 -25.58 10.34
N PRO A 18 38.67 -25.21 9.26
CA PRO A 18 39.35 -26.19 8.43
C PRO A 18 40.41 -26.95 9.22
N ASP A 19 40.52 -28.26 8.99
CA ASP A 19 41.50 -29.12 9.70
C ASP A 19 42.94 -28.60 9.57
N TRP A 20 43.30 -28.05 8.40
CA TRP A 20 44.62 -27.48 8.12
C TRP A 20 44.96 -26.24 8.97
N LEU A 21 43.97 -25.60 9.60
CA LEU A 21 44.16 -24.44 10.46
C LEU A 21 44.84 -24.82 11.78
N THR A 22 44.68 -26.06 12.26
CA THR A 22 45.31 -26.53 13.50
C THR A 22 46.84 -26.50 13.42
N THR A 23 47.40 -26.90 12.27
CA THR A 23 48.83 -26.92 11.97
C THR A 23 49.33 -25.63 11.31
N ALA A 24 48.47 -24.64 11.11
CA ALA A 24 48.80 -23.43 10.38
C ALA A 24 49.68 -22.45 11.18
N THR A 25 50.57 -21.76 10.47
CA THR A 25 51.36 -20.63 11.00
C THR A 25 50.45 -19.46 11.41
N ALA A 26 50.94 -18.61 12.33
CA ALA A 26 50.21 -17.44 12.80
C ALA A 26 49.76 -16.51 11.64
N LEU A 27 50.58 -16.40 10.59
CA LEU A 27 50.26 -15.62 9.40
C LEU A 27 49.09 -16.24 8.61
N GLN A 28 49.11 -17.55 8.37
CA GLN A 28 48.04 -18.28 7.69
C GLN A 28 46.72 -18.17 8.46
N LYS A 29 46.76 -18.27 9.81
CA LYS A 29 45.58 -18.08 10.66
C LYS A 29 44.99 -16.68 10.51
N ARG A 30 45.83 -15.65 10.52
CA ARG A 30 45.38 -14.26 10.31
C ARG A 30 44.77 -14.05 8.92
N LEU A 31 45.39 -14.60 7.88
CA LEU A 31 44.84 -14.53 6.51
C LEU A 31 43.49 -15.25 6.39
N TYR A 32 43.35 -16.40 7.03
CA TYR A 32 42.09 -17.13 7.08
C TYR A 32 40.98 -16.33 7.76
N LEU A 33 41.26 -15.70 8.91
CA LEU A 33 40.27 -14.90 9.64
C LEU A 33 39.77 -13.72 8.80
N GLU A 34 40.67 -13.01 8.10
CA GLU A 34 40.27 -11.92 7.20
C GLU A 34 39.50 -12.43 5.98
N ALA A 35 39.88 -13.58 5.41
CA ALA A 35 39.14 -14.21 4.31
C ALA A 35 37.72 -14.63 4.75
N ARG A 36 37.58 -15.21 5.95
CA ARG A 36 36.30 -15.58 6.56
C ARG A 36 35.43 -14.36 6.81
N LYS A 37 36.00 -13.29 7.35
CA LYS A 37 35.30 -12.01 7.55
C LYS A 37 34.77 -11.46 6.22
N GLN A 38 35.58 -11.47 5.16
CA GLN A 38 35.12 -11.07 3.84
C GLN A 38 33.99 -11.95 3.29
N PHE A 39 34.08 -13.27 3.49
CA PHE A 39 33.05 -14.20 3.08
C PHE A 39 31.70 -13.86 3.73
N GLU A 40 31.67 -13.70 5.06
CA GLU A 40 30.44 -13.39 5.79
C GLU A 40 29.83 -12.04 5.38
N VAL A 41 30.65 -11.00 5.23
CA VAL A 41 30.18 -9.69 4.75
C VAL A 41 29.57 -9.80 3.36
N LYS A 42 30.24 -10.50 2.44
CA LYS A 42 29.74 -10.67 1.06
C LYS A 42 28.50 -11.55 1.00
N LYS A 43 28.43 -12.59 1.82
CA LYS A 43 27.25 -13.45 1.98
C LYS A 43 26.04 -12.64 2.45
N ALA A 44 26.21 -11.82 3.49
CA ALA A 44 25.15 -10.93 3.99
C ALA A 44 24.66 -9.93 2.92
N LEU A 45 25.58 -9.33 2.15
CA LEU A 45 25.23 -8.41 1.06
C LEU A 45 24.47 -9.09 -0.09
N ILE A 46 24.81 -10.36 -0.40
CA ILE A 46 24.09 -11.16 -1.40
C ILE A 46 22.69 -11.52 -0.89
N GLU A 47 22.57 -11.91 0.37
CA GLU A 47 21.29 -12.25 0.99
C GLU A 47 20.35 -11.04 1.07
N ALA A 48 20.90 -9.85 1.35
CA ALA A 48 20.20 -8.56 1.33
C ALA A 48 19.87 -8.06 -0.09
N GLY A 49 20.34 -8.73 -1.15
CA GLY A 49 20.06 -8.36 -2.54
C GLY A 49 20.82 -7.15 -3.07
N GLN A 50 21.84 -6.66 -2.34
CA GLN A 50 22.62 -5.47 -2.71
C GLN A 50 23.87 -5.80 -3.57
N ALA A 51 24.12 -7.08 -3.85
CA ALA A 51 25.30 -7.54 -4.60
C ALA A 51 25.16 -7.39 -6.14
N SER A 52 25.37 -6.17 -6.64
CA SER A 52 25.25 -5.85 -8.09
C SER A 52 26.46 -6.28 -8.94
N GLY A 53 27.68 -6.25 -8.39
CA GLY A 53 28.92 -6.48 -9.15
C GLY A 53 29.56 -7.87 -9.00
N GLY A 54 30.33 -8.30 -10.00
CA GLY A 54 31.09 -9.56 -9.96
C GLY A 54 32.14 -9.63 -8.84
N LYS A 55 32.74 -8.49 -8.47
CA LYS A 55 33.68 -8.37 -7.33
C LYS A 55 33.01 -8.55 -5.96
N CYS A 56 31.72 -8.23 -5.85
CA CYS A 56 30.93 -8.43 -4.63
C CYS A 56 30.61 -9.91 -4.38
N ARG A 57 30.83 -10.78 -5.37
CA ARG A 57 30.52 -12.22 -5.34
C ARG A 57 31.77 -13.10 -5.20
N LYS A 58 32.95 -12.50 -5.02
CA LYS A 58 34.22 -13.22 -4.92
C LYS A 58 35.01 -12.73 -3.72
N ILE A 59 35.70 -13.62 -3.03
CA ILE A 59 36.70 -13.23 -2.04
C ILE A 59 37.91 -12.68 -2.80
N VAL A 60 38.36 -11.46 -2.47
CA VAL A 60 39.41 -10.79 -3.25
C VAL A 60 40.73 -10.90 -2.51
N ALA A 61 41.64 -11.74 -3.00
CA ALA A 61 42.91 -12.01 -2.34
C ALA A 61 43.76 -10.74 -2.05
N SER A 62 43.68 -9.69 -2.87
CA SER A 62 44.38 -8.42 -2.58
C SER A 62 43.79 -7.69 -1.38
N GLU A 63 42.47 -7.71 -1.20
CA GLU A 63 41.80 -7.08 -0.06
C GLU A 63 42.07 -7.86 1.22
N VAL A 64 42.05 -9.21 1.15
CA VAL A 64 42.41 -10.08 2.29
C VAL A 64 43.86 -9.84 2.72
N ALA A 65 44.79 -9.80 1.77
CA ALA A 65 46.21 -9.57 2.06
C ALA A 65 46.46 -8.17 2.64
N SER A 66 45.76 -7.15 2.11
CA SER A 66 45.82 -5.78 2.63
C SER A 66 45.29 -5.67 4.07
N ALA A 67 44.13 -6.28 4.36
CA ALA A 67 43.56 -6.32 5.71
C ALA A 67 44.49 -7.04 6.70
N ALA A 68 45.12 -8.12 6.24
CA ALA A 68 46.14 -8.84 6.99
C ALA A 68 47.54 -8.19 6.92
N LYS A 69 47.72 -6.96 6.42
CA LYS A 69 49.03 -6.27 6.35
C LYS A 69 50.15 -7.15 5.79
N CYS A 70 49.92 -7.85 4.69
CA CYS A 70 50.92 -8.67 4.02
C CYS A 70 50.74 -8.66 2.49
N ASP A 71 51.74 -9.15 1.77
CA ASP A 71 51.66 -9.25 0.31
C ASP A 71 50.69 -10.31 -0.17
N LYS A 72 49.99 -10.02 -1.27
CA LYS A 72 49.11 -10.96 -1.98
C LYS A 72 49.80 -12.28 -2.34
N SER A 73 51.13 -12.27 -2.54
CA SER A 73 51.92 -13.47 -2.84
C SER A 73 51.76 -14.56 -1.78
N ASN A 74 51.49 -14.18 -0.52
CA ASN A 74 51.26 -15.10 0.59
C ASN A 74 49.93 -15.84 0.50
N ILE A 75 49.01 -15.49 -0.41
CA ILE A 75 47.75 -16.21 -0.64
C ILE A 75 47.83 -17.05 -1.94
N SER A 76 49.00 -17.08 -2.58
CA SER A 76 49.16 -17.86 -3.82
C SER A 76 49.10 -19.36 -3.56
N LYS A 77 48.61 -20.11 -4.55
CA LYS A 77 48.58 -21.58 -4.57
C LYS A 77 49.94 -22.23 -4.24
N ARG A 78 51.05 -21.56 -4.56
CA ARG A 78 52.40 -22.06 -4.28
C ARG A 78 52.82 -21.93 -2.82
N LYS A 79 52.45 -20.82 -2.15
CA LYS A 79 52.87 -20.55 -0.77
C LYS A 79 51.88 -21.10 0.26
N ASN A 80 50.58 -20.99 -0.02
CA ASN A 80 49.51 -21.40 0.89
C ASN A 80 48.39 -22.10 0.08
N PRO A 81 48.61 -23.36 -0.36
CA PRO A 81 47.67 -24.08 -1.21
C PRO A 81 46.30 -24.28 -0.54
N ASP A 82 46.27 -24.58 0.76
CA ASP A 82 45.02 -24.88 1.48
C ASP A 82 44.14 -23.64 1.63
N LEU A 83 44.72 -22.51 2.03
CA LEU A 83 44.02 -21.23 2.09
C LEU A 83 43.54 -20.80 0.70
N HIS A 84 44.36 -21.01 -0.33
CA HIS A 84 44.00 -20.67 -1.71
C HIS A 84 42.77 -21.46 -2.16
N LYS A 85 42.78 -22.77 -1.94
CA LYS A 85 41.65 -23.66 -2.25
C LYS A 85 40.40 -23.27 -1.45
N TRP A 86 40.55 -22.98 -0.16
CA TRP A 86 39.43 -22.53 0.67
C TRP A 86 38.77 -21.25 0.11
N ILE A 87 39.58 -20.30 -0.34
CA ILE A 87 39.11 -19.05 -0.96
C ILE A 87 38.38 -19.33 -2.28
N GLU A 88 38.88 -20.25 -3.10
CA GLU A 88 38.22 -20.68 -4.36
C GLU A 88 36.85 -21.32 -4.06
N ASP A 89 36.81 -22.34 -3.19
CA ASP A 89 35.59 -23.07 -2.84
C ASP A 89 34.51 -22.12 -2.28
N HIS A 90 34.88 -21.21 -1.38
CA HIS A 90 33.94 -20.25 -0.78
C HIS A 90 33.53 -19.15 -1.76
N THR A 91 34.39 -18.80 -2.72
CA THR A 91 34.03 -17.91 -3.81
C THR A 91 32.98 -18.55 -4.72
N GLU A 92 33.12 -19.84 -5.05
CA GLU A 92 32.11 -20.58 -5.81
C GLU A 92 30.76 -20.64 -5.07
N GLN A 93 30.78 -20.85 -3.74
CA GLN A 93 29.58 -20.80 -2.92
C GLN A 93 28.87 -19.43 -2.99
N LEU A 94 29.61 -18.32 -2.92
CA LEU A 94 29.03 -16.98 -3.06
C LEU A 94 28.42 -16.75 -4.45
N ILE A 95 29.06 -17.26 -5.50
CA ILE A 95 28.55 -17.17 -6.87
C ILE A 95 27.25 -17.97 -7.00
N ALA A 96 27.21 -19.20 -6.49
CA ALA A 96 26.02 -20.06 -6.51
C ALA A 96 24.85 -19.42 -5.74
N LEU A 97 25.10 -18.87 -4.55
CA LEU A 97 24.10 -18.13 -3.77
C LEU A 97 23.53 -16.93 -4.54
N ALA A 98 24.40 -16.14 -5.19
CA ALA A 98 23.97 -14.99 -5.98
C ALA A 98 23.14 -15.41 -7.20
N GLN A 99 23.48 -16.52 -7.86
CA GLN A 99 22.72 -17.06 -8.98
C GLN A 99 21.34 -17.57 -8.55
N ALA A 100 21.26 -18.33 -7.47
CA ALA A 100 20.00 -18.83 -6.91
C ALA A 100 19.06 -17.67 -6.52
N LYS A 101 19.58 -16.63 -5.86
CA LYS A 101 18.81 -15.42 -5.55
C LYS A 101 18.33 -14.69 -6.79
N ARG A 102 19.15 -14.58 -7.84
CA ARG A 102 18.76 -13.93 -9.11
C ARG A 102 17.62 -14.69 -9.79
N GLN A 103 17.68 -16.02 -9.84
CA GLN A 103 16.61 -16.84 -10.40
C GLN A 103 15.29 -16.69 -9.62
N SER A 104 15.38 -16.65 -8.28
CA SER A 104 14.21 -16.38 -7.42
C SER A 104 13.58 -15.01 -7.71
N ILE A 105 14.39 -13.96 -7.88
CA ILE A 105 13.88 -12.61 -8.19
C ILE A 105 13.21 -12.56 -9.56
N VAL A 106 13.80 -13.21 -10.57
CA VAL A 106 13.22 -13.24 -11.93
C VAL A 106 11.89 -13.98 -11.93
N SER A 107 11.75 -15.07 -11.18
CA SER A 107 10.47 -15.81 -11.05
C SER A 107 9.36 -15.00 -10.38
N ARG A 108 9.71 -13.99 -9.56
CA ARG A 108 8.75 -13.13 -8.85
C ARG A 108 8.42 -11.84 -9.60
N ARG A 109 9.15 -11.51 -10.66
CA ARG A 109 8.84 -10.31 -11.46
C ARG A 109 7.63 -10.63 -12.33
N LYS A 110 6.52 -9.92 -12.06
CA LYS A 110 5.34 -9.97 -12.91
C LYS A 110 5.72 -9.69 -14.35
N THR A 111 5.14 -10.43 -15.27
CA THR A 111 5.35 -10.20 -16.70
C THR A 111 4.75 -8.86 -17.11
N ALA A 112 5.27 -8.24 -18.17
CA ALA A 112 4.72 -6.97 -18.67
C ALA A 112 3.22 -7.08 -19.02
N GLU A 113 2.78 -8.27 -19.39
CA GLU A 113 1.38 -8.57 -19.71
C GLU A 113 0.51 -8.68 -18.46
N GLU A 114 0.99 -9.31 -17.39
CA GLU A 114 0.33 -9.28 -16.07
C GLU A 114 0.17 -7.86 -15.55
N VAL A 115 1.23 -7.03 -15.63
CA VAL A 115 1.17 -5.62 -15.21
C VAL A 115 0.18 -4.82 -16.06
N ARG A 116 0.05 -5.11 -17.36
CA ARG A 116 -0.97 -4.48 -18.22
C ARG A 116 -2.38 -4.90 -17.84
N LYS A 117 -2.61 -6.18 -17.53
CA LYS A 117 -3.91 -6.68 -17.05
C LYS A 117 -4.32 -6.02 -15.74
N GLU A 118 -3.41 -5.96 -14.77
CA GLU A 118 -3.65 -5.27 -13.49
C GLU A 118 -3.96 -3.79 -13.70
N ASN A 119 -3.19 -3.09 -14.53
CA ASN A 119 -3.47 -1.70 -14.86
C ASN A 119 -4.85 -1.49 -15.50
N ASN A 120 -5.27 -2.39 -16.38
CA ASN A 120 -6.60 -2.32 -16.98
C ASN A 120 -7.69 -2.56 -15.95
N MET A 121 -7.50 -3.50 -15.01
CA MET A 121 -8.45 -3.71 -13.91
C MET A 121 -8.57 -2.47 -13.02
N ILE A 122 -7.44 -1.89 -12.61
CA ILE A 122 -7.41 -0.68 -11.77
C ILE A 122 -8.09 0.48 -12.50
N LYS A 123 -7.82 0.67 -13.80
CA LYS A 123 -8.50 1.71 -14.60
C LYS A 123 -10.00 1.51 -14.65
N ASN A 124 -10.46 0.26 -14.76
CA ASN A 124 -11.89 -0.04 -14.77
C ASN A 124 -12.52 0.19 -13.40
N GLN A 125 -11.84 -0.16 -12.30
CA GLN A 125 -12.29 0.14 -10.94
C GLN A 125 -12.42 1.65 -10.71
N ILE A 126 -11.41 2.44 -11.08
CA ILE A 126 -11.46 3.90 -10.96
C ILE A 126 -12.63 4.49 -11.75
N LYS A 127 -12.92 3.96 -12.95
CA LYS A 127 -14.09 4.41 -13.72
C LYS A 127 -15.41 4.07 -13.03
N ALA A 128 -15.51 2.88 -12.46
CA ALA A 128 -16.70 2.45 -11.73
C ALA A 128 -16.94 3.30 -10.47
N GLU A 129 -15.89 3.55 -9.69
CA GLU A 129 -15.94 4.42 -8.51
C GLU A 129 -16.32 5.86 -8.88
N LYS A 130 -15.71 6.44 -9.92
CA LYS A 130 -16.08 7.78 -10.39
C LYS A 130 -17.54 7.88 -10.81
N ASN A 131 -18.05 6.87 -11.53
CA ASN A 131 -19.46 6.84 -11.90
C ASN A 131 -20.36 6.74 -10.68
N HIS A 132 -19.98 5.94 -9.68
CA HIS A 132 -20.72 5.86 -8.42
C HIS A 132 -20.75 7.21 -7.70
N ASP A 133 -19.61 7.90 -7.59
CA ASP A 133 -19.51 9.23 -6.98
C ASP A 133 -20.38 10.25 -7.72
N TYR A 134 -20.38 10.24 -9.06
CA TYR A 134 -21.21 11.14 -9.86
C TYR A 134 -22.71 10.89 -9.62
N VAL A 135 -23.13 9.64 -9.51
CA VAL A 135 -24.53 9.28 -9.19
C VAL A 135 -24.89 9.78 -7.79
N ALA A 136 -24.04 9.51 -6.79
CA ALA A 136 -24.28 9.94 -5.41
C ALA A 136 -24.38 11.47 -5.29
N ILE A 137 -23.52 12.21 -6.00
CA ILE A 137 -23.57 13.67 -6.05
C ILE A 137 -24.87 14.14 -6.72
N ALA A 138 -25.26 13.54 -7.84
CA ALA A 138 -26.49 13.90 -8.53
C ALA A 138 -27.74 13.65 -7.67
N GLU A 139 -27.79 12.50 -6.99
CA GLU A 139 -28.86 12.17 -6.05
C GLU A 139 -28.93 13.15 -4.87
N ALA A 140 -27.78 13.54 -4.30
CA ALA A 140 -27.74 14.51 -3.21
C ALA A 140 -28.21 15.91 -3.67
N LEU A 141 -27.82 16.33 -4.87
CA LEU A 141 -28.27 17.60 -5.44
C LEU A 141 -29.78 17.60 -5.70
N LEU A 142 -30.31 16.54 -6.31
CA LEU A 142 -31.75 16.39 -6.55
C LEU A 142 -32.54 16.27 -5.25
N GLY A 143 -32.00 15.57 -4.25
CA GLY A 143 -32.61 15.48 -2.93
C GLY A 143 -32.73 16.85 -2.25
N ASN A 144 -31.67 17.65 -2.31
CA ASN A 144 -31.67 18.99 -1.73
C ASN A 144 -32.66 19.93 -2.43
N THR A 145 -32.71 19.93 -3.77
CA THR A 145 -33.67 20.76 -4.51
C THR A 145 -35.11 20.35 -4.26
N LEU A 146 -35.38 19.04 -4.13
CA LEU A 146 -36.71 18.54 -3.80
C LEU A 146 -37.14 18.99 -2.39
N ILE A 147 -36.24 18.87 -1.41
CA ILE A 147 -36.50 19.32 -0.02
C ILE A 147 -36.79 20.82 0.02
N GLU A 148 -36.01 21.63 -0.69
CA GLU A 148 -36.20 23.09 -0.75
C GLU A 148 -37.52 23.44 -1.42
N SER A 149 -37.87 22.79 -2.54
CA SER A 149 -39.17 22.99 -3.19
C SER A 149 -40.35 22.64 -2.29
N HIS A 150 -40.25 21.56 -1.52
CA HIS A 150 -41.29 21.14 -0.59
C HIS A 150 -41.45 22.14 0.57
N LYS A 151 -40.34 22.71 1.07
CA LYS A 151 -40.39 23.77 2.10
C LYS A 151 -41.10 25.00 1.56
N ASN A 152 -40.72 25.49 0.39
CA ASN A 152 -41.35 26.67 -0.22
C ASN A 152 -42.85 26.47 -0.44
N LEU A 153 -43.26 25.30 -0.98
CA LEU A 153 -44.68 24.97 -1.14
C LEU A 153 -45.42 24.86 0.20
N SER A 154 -44.77 24.31 1.23
CA SER A 154 -45.35 24.23 2.57
C SER A 154 -45.57 25.63 3.16
N ASP A 155 -44.58 26.51 3.03
CA ASP A 155 -44.65 27.89 3.53
C ASP A 155 -45.77 28.66 2.80
N GLU A 156 -45.83 28.58 1.47
CA GLU A 156 -46.90 29.19 0.67
C GLU A 156 -48.29 28.67 1.08
N LEU A 157 -48.42 27.36 1.34
CA LEU A 157 -49.68 26.77 1.80
C LEU A 157 -50.06 27.31 3.19
N THR A 158 -49.10 27.50 4.09
CA THR A 158 -49.38 28.10 5.40
C THR A 158 -49.80 29.56 5.30
N GLU A 159 -49.18 30.35 4.43
CA GLU A 159 -49.57 31.74 4.16
C GLU A 159 -50.99 31.82 3.61
N LEU A 160 -51.30 31.03 2.58
CA LEU A 160 -52.64 30.97 1.98
C LEU A 160 -53.71 30.54 2.99
N ARG A 161 -53.39 29.60 3.91
CA ARG A 161 -54.31 29.23 5.00
C ARG A 161 -54.56 30.39 5.95
N ARG A 162 -53.51 31.14 6.32
CA ARG A 162 -53.62 32.31 7.19
C ARG A 162 -54.47 33.41 6.54
N GLU A 163 -54.25 33.68 5.26
CA GLU A 163 -55.04 34.63 4.49
C GLU A 163 -56.50 34.21 4.41
N ASN A 164 -56.77 32.94 4.09
CA ASN A 164 -58.13 32.41 4.02
C ASN A 164 -58.84 32.55 5.37
N GLN A 165 -58.16 32.24 6.48
CA GLN A 165 -58.70 32.43 7.82
C GLN A 165 -58.96 33.92 8.13
N THR A 166 -58.09 34.81 7.69
CA THR A 166 -58.26 36.27 7.87
C THR A 166 -59.48 36.78 7.10
N LEU A 167 -59.63 36.34 5.84
CA LEU A 167 -60.80 36.65 5.01
C LEU A 167 -62.09 36.07 5.60
N GLN A 168 -62.06 34.85 6.15
CA GLN A 168 -63.22 34.27 6.84
C GLN A 168 -63.62 35.07 8.07
N ASN A 169 -62.65 35.55 8.86
CA ASN A 169 -62.90 36.41 10.01
C ASN A 169 -63.51 37.75 9.58
N GLN A 170 -62.97 38.40 8.54
CA GLN A 170 -63.52 39.63 7.97
C GLN A 170 -64.95 39.44 7.46
N ILE A 171 -65.24 38.33 6.78
CA ILE A 171 -66.60 37.98 6.33
C ILE A 171 -67.53 37.81 7.54
N ALA A 172 -67.07 37.16 8.62
CA ALA A 172 -67.86 36.98 9.83
C ALA A 172 -68.17 38.32 10.52
N GLU A 173 -67.18 39.21 10.63
CA GLU A 173 -67.32 40.56 11.17
C GLU A 173 -68.32 41.39 10.33
N LEU A 174 -68.15 41.44 9.01
CA LEU A 174 -69.06 42.14 8.11
C LEU A 174 -70.50 41.60 8.16
N ARG A 175 -70.66 40.28 8.33
CA ARG A 175 -71.97 39.67 8.54
C ARG A 175 -72.59 40.10 9.86
N GLU A 176 -71.80 40.22 10.92
CA GLU A 176 -72.27 40.68 12.23
C GLU A 176 -72.64 42.16 12.22
N THR A 177 -71.81 43.03 11.64
CA THR A 177 -72.13 44.46 11.49
C THR A 177 -73.38 44.67 10.65
N ASN A 178 -73.54 43.95 9.54
CA ASN A 178 -74.78 43.98 8.74
C ASN A 178 -76.01 43.55 9.56
N ARG A 179 -75.89 42.49 10.38
CA ARG A 179 -76.99 42.07 11.27
C ARG A 179 -77.35 43.17 12.28
N GLN A 180 -76.35 43.86 12.85
CA GLN A 180 -76.57 44.96 13.80
C GLN A 180 -77.22 46.18 13.13
N LEU A 181 -76.76 46.56 11.93
CA LEU A 181 -77.34 47.65 11.15
C LEU A 181 -78.80 47.37 10.76
N ILE A 182 -79.12 46.14 10.33
CA ILE A 182 -80.50 45.75 10.04
C ILE A 182 -81.38 45.87 11.30
N LYS A 183 -80.86 45.44 12.46
CA LYS A 183 -81.58 45.59 13.74
C LYS A 183 -81.82 47.06 14.09
N SER A 184 -80.83 47.94 13.93
CA SER A 184 -81.00 49.36 14.25
C SER A 184 -81.99 50.06 13.32
N ILE A 185 -81.98 49.74 12.01
CA ILE A 185 -82.96 50.25 11.04
C ILE A 185 -84.39 49.83 11.43
N ASN A 186 -84.57 48.58 11.84
CA ASN A 186 -85.89 48.07 12.25
C ASN A 186 -86.39 48.70 13.55
N ILE A 187 -85.50 49.18 14.44
CA ILE A 187 -85.87 49.87 15.67
C ILE A 187 -86.22 51.34 15.39
N SER A 188 -85.41 52.06 14.58
CA SER A 188 -85.67 53.46 14.22
C SER A 188 -86.93 53.62 13.34
N GLY A 189 -87.22 52.65 12.47
CA GLY A 189 -88.47 52.64 11.70
C GLY A 189 -89.74 52.40 12.52
N SER A 190 -89.61 52.04 13.81
CA SER A 190 -90.75 51.89 14.73
C SER A 190 -91.05 53.15 15.56
N GLU A 191 -90.10 54.10 15.64
CA GLU A 191 -90.27 55.35 16.42
C GLU A 191 -90.78 56.53 15.56
N ASP A 192 -90.56 56.53 14.24
CA ASP A 192 -91.08 57.55 13.30
C ASP A 192 -92.52 57.28 12.80
N GLY A 193 -93.20 56.29 13.38
CA GLY A 193 -94.56 55.88 13.04
C GLY A 193 -95.57 56.13 14.17
N ILE A 194 -95.80 57.39 14.53
CA ILE A 194 -96.98 57.87 15.28
C ILE A 194 -97.63 59.01 14.50
#